data_AF-A0A8J8BH51-F1
#
_entry.id   AF-A0A8J8BH51-F1
#
_cell.length_a   1.000
_cell.length_b   1.000
_cell.length_c   1.000
_cell.angle_alpha   90.00
_cell.angle_beta   90.00
_cell.angle_gamma   90.00
#
_symmetry.space_group_name_H-M   'P 1'
#
loop_
_entity.id
_entity.type
_entity.pdbx_description
1 polymer ?
#
loop_
_entity_poly.entity_id
_entity_poly.type
_entity_poly.pdbx_seq_one_letter_code
_entity_poly.pdbx_strand_id
1 'polypeptide(L)'
;MKMLLVLCIGLLLGAVLVLDMHRPESGATGEEKCLTCHDQVSDPDPSHPVSALGCTSCHLGNAHSLDKKRAHAGMVQNPGDLRVADQTCGRTECHPDIVPRVRSSIMATNKGIVNTLYYHWETDEQLAAAPRDVPGMLRNEERLSLAEDQFAKMCASCHLWKGREGEGEIGLRGGGCSACHVVEKGRTQDDPTLASFTHSRLSIR
;
A
#
# COMPACT_ATOMS: atom_id res chain seq x y z
N MET A 1 -38.43 -11.33 8.55
CA MET A 1 -37.92 -11.18 9.94
C MET A 1 -36.77 -12.13 10.29
N LYS A 2 -36.92 -13.46 10.20
CA LYS A 2 -35.85 -14.42 10.58
C LYS A 2 -34.53 -14.24 9.80
N MET A 3 -34.60 -13.99 8.50
CA MET A 3 -33.40 -13.78 7.66
C MET A 3 -32.64 -12.51 8.05
N LEU A 4 -33.35 -11.42 8.39
CA LEU A 4 -32.76 -10.16 8.84
C LEU A 4 -32.07 -10.33 10.21
N LEU A 5 -32.71 -11.08 11.13
CA LEU A 5 -32.16 -11.37 12.46
C LEU A 5 -30.85 -12.18 12.39
N VAL A 6 -30.80 -13.21 11.54
CA VAL A 6 -29.60 -14.03 11.34
C VAL A 6 -28.45 -13.19 10.74
N LEU A 7 -28.76 -12.31 9.79
CA LEU A 7 -27.77 -11.42 9.17
C LEU A 7 -27.22 -10.40 10.18
N CYS A 8 -28.08 -9.85 11.04
CA CYS A 8 -27.66 -8.95 12.13
C CYS A 8 -26.79 -9.66 13.17
N ILE A 9 -27.13 -10.89 13.57
CA ILE A 9 -26.32 -11.68 14.52
C ILE A 9 -24.96 -12.04 13.90
N GLY A 10 -24.94 -12.41 12.62
CA GLY A 10 -23.69 -12.68 11.90
C GLY A 10 -22.78 -11.45 11.81
N LEU A 11 -23.35 -10.27 11.51
CA LEU A 11 -22.62 -9.01 11.50
C LEU A 11 -22.08 -8.62 12.89
N LEU A 12 -22.88 -8.81 13.95
CA LEU A 12 -22.47 -8.55 15.33
C LEU A 12 -21.33 -9.48 15.77
N LEU A 13 -21.45 -10.78 15.51
CA LEU A 13 -20.38 -11.75 15.78
C LEU A 13 -19.10 -11.43 15.00
N GLY A 14 -19.24 -11.07 13.72
CA GLY A 14 -18.11 -10.62 12.89
C GLY A 14 -17.43 -9.38 13.48
N ALA A 15 -18.20 -8.37 13.88
CA ALA A 15 -17.68 -7.15 14.51
C ALA A 15 -16.97 -7.44 15.84
N VAL A 16 -17.53 -8.33 16.69
CA VAL A 16 -16.90 -8.73 17.95
C VAL A 16 -15.57 -9.43 17.72
N LEU A 17 -15.49 -10.34 16.74
CA LEU A 17 -14.24 -11.01 16.39
C LEU A 17 -13.18 -10.03 15.87
N VAL A 18 -13.58 -9.07 15.03
CA VAL A 18 -12.67 -8.02 14.54
C VAL A 18 -12.16 -7.16 15.70
N LEU A 19 -13.04 -6.75 16.62
CA LEU A 19 -12.66 -5.97 17.79
C LEU A 19 -11.73 -6.74 18.74
N ASP A 20 -11.93 -8.04 18.89
CA ASP A 20 -11.06 -8.89 19.70
C ASP A 20 -9.64 -9.01 19.12
N MET A 21 -9.52 -9.13 17.79
CA MET A 21 -8.23 -9.16 17.10
C MET A 21 -7.41 -7.86 17.27
N HIS A 22 -8.10 -6.73 17.39
CA HIS A 22 -7.48 -5.42 17.62
C HIS A 22 -7.38 -5.05 19.11
N ARG A 23 -7.86 -5.92 20.01
CA ARG A 23 -7.87 -5.63 21.44
C ARG A 23 -6.43 -5.62 21.96
N PRO A 24 -6.00 -4.55 22.64
CA PRO A 24 -4.73 -4.55 23.35
C PRO A 24 -4.77 -5.58 24.49
N GLU A 25 -3.69 -6.32 24.69
CA GLU A 25 -3.56 -7.21 25.84
C GLU A 25 -3.64 -6.40 27.14
N SER A 26 -4.35 -6.92 28.16
CA SER A 26 -4.56 -6.23 29.43
C SER A 26 -3.21 -5.85 30.06
N GLY A 27 -2.97 -4.55 30.25
CA GLY A 27 -1.70 -3.98 30.72
C GLY A 27 -0.95 -3.13 29.68
N ALA A 28 -1.44 -3.03 28.43
CA ALA A 28 -0.83 -2.20 27.39
C ALA A 28 -1.09 -0.70 27.60
N THR A 29 -0.31 -0.07 28.47
CA THR A 29 -0.01 1.37 28.43
C THR A 29 1.45 1.59 28.02
N GLY A 30 1.98 0.71 27.16
CA GLY A 30 3.40 0.54 26.93
C GLY A 30 3.77 0.46 25.46
N GLU A 31 5.06 0.74 25.23
CA GLU A 31 5.80 0.68 23.97
C GLU A 31 5.36 -0.45 23.02
N GLU A 32 5.47 -0.21 21.72
CA GLU A 32 5.18 -1.24 20.72
C GLU A 32 6.05 -2.49 20.93
N LYS A 33 5.47 -3.68 20.75
CA LYS A 33 6.12 -4.97 20.94
C LYS A 33 6.76 -5.53 19.67
N CYS A 34 6.70 -4.80 18.56
CA CYS A 34 7.19 -5.26 17.25
C CYS A 34 8.68 -5.63 17.31
N LEU A 35 9.49 -4.80 17.97
CA LEU A 35 10.93 -5.00 18.10
C LEU A 35 11.33 -6.16 19.03
N THR A 36 10.38 -6.79 19.74
CA THR A 36 10.67 -8.03 20.49
C THR A 36 11.06 -9.18 19.55
N CYS A 37 10.56 -9.19 18.32
CA CYS A 37 10.93 -10.18 17.29
C CYS A 37 11.66 -9.57 16.08
N HIS A 38 11.54 -8.26 15.86
CA HIS A 38 12.13 -7.54 14.73
C HIS A 38 13.25 -6.57 15.15
N ASP A 39 14.11 -7.01 16.07
CA ASP A 39 15.20 -6.21 16.66
C ASP A 39 16.32 -5.80 15.66
N GLN A 40 16.39 -6.46 14.51
CA GLN A 40 17.36 -6.22 13.45
C GLN A 40 16.91 -5.19 12.42
N VAL A 41 15.72 -4.59 12.59
CA VAL A 41 15.22 -3.57 11.69
C VAL A 41 15.92 -2.23 11.99
N SER A 42 16.38 -1.54 10.95
CA SER A 42 16.92 -0.19 11.05
C SER A 42 15.93 0.85 10.52
N ASP A 43 16.24 2.13 10.69
CA ASP A 43 15.41 3.22 10.18
C ASP A 43 15.31 3.17 8.63
N PRO A 44 14.13 3.46 8.05
CA PRO A 44 13.94 3.52 6.60
C PRO A 44 14.69 4.68 5.95
N ASP A 45 14.75 5.83 6.61
CA ASP A 45 15.47 7.03 6.18
C ASP A 45 15.64 8.00 7.37
N PRO A 46 16.49 9.03 7.24
CA PRO A 46 16.75 9.98 8.33
C PRO A 46 15.52 10.75 8.85
N SER A 47 14.48 10.89 8.03
CA SER A 47 13.27 11.68 8.35
C SER A 47 12.19 10.84 9.04
N HIS A 48 12.31 9.51 9.01
CA HIS A 48 11.32 8.60 9.57
C HIS A 48 11.94 7.59 10.56
N PRO A 49 12.57 8.05 11.65
CA PRO A 49 13.16 7.15 12.64
C PRO A 49 12.10 6.34 13.39
N VAL A 50 12.30 5.02 13.48
CA VAL A 50 11.38 4.07 14.13
C VAL A 50 11.25 4.37 15.62
N SER A 51 12.32 4.87 16.24
CA SER A 51 12.33 5.28 17.66
C SER A 51 11.36 6.42 17.98
N ALA A 52 11.02 7.26 16.99
CA ALA A 52 10.08 8.36 17.16
C ALA A 52 8.67 8.01 16.67
N LEU A 53 8.57 7.27 15.56
CA LEU A 53 7.30 7.00 14.89
C LEU A 53 6.62 5.69 15.31
N GLY A 54 7.37 4.74 15.85
CA GLY A 54 6.93 3.35 16.00
C GLY A 54 6.81 2.63 14.66
N CYS A 55 6.56 1.33 14.70
CA CYS A 55 6.34 0.48 13.54
C CYS A 55 4.92 0.62 12.99
N THR A 56 3.90 0.68 13.87
CA THR A 56 2.48 0.57 13.45
C THR A 56 1.90 1.87 12.89
N SER A 57 2.59 3.00 13.06
CA SER A 57 2.26 4.27 12.39
C SER A 57 2.33 4.12 10.86
N CYS A 58 3.32 3.38 10.37
CA CYS A 58 3.53 3.08 8.97
C CYS A 58 2.93 1.73 8.58
N HIS A 59 3.34 0.65 9.26
CA HIS A 59 2.99 -0.71 8.88
C HIS A 59 1.60 -1.17 9.34
N LEU A 60 0.87 -0.36 10.10
CA LEU A 60 -0.41 -0.76 10.71
C LEU A 60 -0.21 -1.99 11.63
N GLY A 61 -1.28 -2.75 11.86
CA GLY A 61 -1.24 -3.92 12.74
C GLY A 61 -1.53 -3.60 14.20
N ASN A 62 -1.38 -4.61 15.05
CA ASN A 62 -1.58 -4.52 16.49
C ASN A 62 -0.22 -4.41 17.20
N ALA A 63 0.13 -3.20 17.62
CA ALA A 63 1.39 -2.89 18.30
C ALA A 63 1.60 -3.63 19.62
N HIS A 64 0.55 -4.18 20.23
CA HIS A 64 0.57 -4.58 21.64
C HIS A 64 0.42 -6.09 21.86
N SER A 65 0.37 -6.89 20.80
CA SER A 65 0.33 -8.36 20.92
C SER A 65 1.67 -8.98 20.52
N LEU A 66 2.08 -10.01 21.25
CA LEU A 66 3.20 -10.89 20.87
C LEU A 66 2.75 -12.11 20.05
N ASP A 67 1.44 -12.33 19.94
CA ASP A 67 0.93 -13.39 19.07
C ASP A 67 1.04 -12.95 17.61
N LYS A 68 1.76 -13.72 16.80
CA LYS A 68 2.04 -13.39 15.40
C LYS A 68 0.79 -13.08 14.56
N LYS A 69 -0.32 -13.79 14.79
CA LYS A 69 -1.54 -13.58 14.01
C LYS A 69 -2.25 -12.30 14.43
N ARG A 70 -2.34 -12.03 15.74
CA ARG A 70 -2.93 -10.80 16.27
C ARG A 70 -2.07 -9.59 15.97
N ALA A 71 -0.76 -9.65 16.18
CA ALA A 71 0.20 -8.58 15.90
C ALA A 71 0.14 -8.11 14.44
N HIS A 72 0.08 -9.04 13.49
CA HIS A 72 0.05 -8.72 12.07
C HIS A 72 -1.36 -8.55 11.48
N ALA A 73 -2.42 -8.61 12.30
CA ALA A 73 -3.78 -8.43 11.81
C ALA A 73 -3.95 -7.01 11.24
N GLY A 74 -4.20 -6.90 9.93
CA GLY A 74 -4.32 -5.61 9.24
C GLY A 74 -2.99 -4.91 8.96
N MET A 75 -1.85 -5.57 9.20
CA MET A 75 -0.53 -5.02 8.87
C MET A 75 -0.33 -4.94 7.36
N VAL A 76 0.27 -3.85 6.88
CA VAL A 76 0.69 -3.65 5.50
C VAL A 76 2.21 -3.76 5.40
N GLN A 77 2.69 -4.55 4.44
CA GLN A 77 4.12 -4.73 4.24
C GLN A 77 4.78 -3.49 3.62
N ASN A 78 4.12 -2.89 2.62
CA ASN A 78 4.57 -1.64 2.00
C ASN A 78 3.64 -0.49 2.39
N PRO A 79 4.04 0.39 3.32
CA PRO A 79 3.22 1.53 3.71
C PRO A 79 3.18 2.62 2.63
N GLY A 80 4.12 2.64 1.68
CA GLY A 80 4.16 3.62 0.59
C GLY A 80 3.21 3.32 -0.57
N ASP A 81 2.59 2.14 -0.59
CA ASP A 81 1.72 1.73 -1.67
C ASP A 81 0.51 2.68 -1.81
N LEU A 82 0.28 3.22 -3.01
CA LEU A 82 -0.79 4.20 -3.24
C LEU A 82 -2.18 3.66 -2.89
N ARG A 83 -2.37 2.35 -2.79
CA ARG A 83 -3.64 1.70 -2.40
C ARG A 83 -3.94 1.87 -0.91
N VAL A 84 -2.93 2.05 -0.07
CA VAL A 84 -3.07 2.20 1.40
C VAL A 84 -2.43 3.48 1.94
N ALA A 85 -1.76 4.27 1.08
CA ALA A 85 -1.01 5.46 1.47
C ALA A 85 -1.82 6.49 2.26
N ASP A 86 -3.14 6.53 2.10
CA ASP A 86 -4.04 7.39 2.90
C ASP A 86 -4.09 6.97 4.38
N GLN A 87 -3.93 5.69 4.67
CA GLN A 87 -3.92 5.15 6.04
C GLN A 87 -2.54 5.15 6.68
N THR A 88 -1.50 5.54 5.95
CA THR A 88 -0.09 5.49 6.38
C THR A 88 0.54 6.87 6.22
N CYS A 89 1.15 7.17 5.07
CA CYS A 89 1.79 8.45 4.77
C CYS A 89 0.80 9.63 4.80
N GLY A 90 -0.47 9.40 4.47
CA GLY A 90 -1.51 10.41 4.31
C GLY A 90 -2.30 10.71 5.57
N ARG A 91 -1.89 10.19 6.73
CA ARG A 91 -2.48 10.57 8.02
C ARG A 91 -2.28 12.05 8.30
N THR A 92 -3.15 12.63 9.13
CA THR A 92 -3.15 14.06 9.51
C THR A 92 -1.79 14.55 9.99
N GLU A 93 -1.08 13.76 10.80
CA GLU A 93 0.22 14.12 11.39
C GLU A 93 1.42 13.86 10.46
N CYS A 94 1.19 13.43 9.22
CA CYS A 94 2.24 13.04 8.28
C CYS A 94 2.16 13.90 7.00
N HIS A 95 1.59 13.36 5.93
CA HIS A 95 1.52 13.99 4.63
C HIS A 95 0.10 13.99 4.04
N PRO A 96 -0.89 14.56 4.77
CA PRO A 96 -2.31 14.46 4.40
C PRO A 96 -2.62 15.10 3.04
N ASP A 97 -1.88 16.15 2.66
CA ASP A 97 -2.09 16.83 1.38
C ASP A 97 -1.22 16.27 0.24
N ILE A 98 -0.16 15.51 0.55
CA ILE A 98 0.75 14.98 -0.48
C ILE A 98 0.11 13.78 -1.18
N VAL A 99 -0.46 12.84 -0.41
CA VAL A 99 -1.08 11.63 -0.97
C VAL A 99 -2.14 11.93 -2.04
N PRO A 100 -3.14 12.82 -1.82
CA PRO A 100 -4.12 13.14 -2.86
C PRO A 100 -3.47 13.82 -4.08
N ARG A 101 -2.46 14.68 -3.89
CA ARG A 101 -1.73 15.28 -5.02
C ARG A 101 -1.02 14.22 -5.86
N VAL A 102 -0.30 13.29 -5.23
CA VAL A 102 0.38 12.20 -5.93
C VAL A 102 -0.62 11.33 -6.69
N ARG A 103 -1.73 10.92 -6.06
CA ARG A 103 -2.80 10.13 -6.71
C ARG A 103 -3.41 10.84 -7.94
N SER A 104 -3.46 12.17 -7.94
CA SER A 104 -3.96 12.97 -9.06
C SER A 104 -2.92 13.31 -10.15
N SER A 105 -1.64 13.00 -9.90
CA SER A 105 -0.54 13.36 -10.80
C SER A 105 -0.55 12.60 -12.12
N ILE A 106 0.20 13.10 -13.11
CA ILE A 106 0.38 12.41 -14.39
C ILE A 106 1.05 11.04 -14.22
N MET A 107 1.90 10.87 -13.20
CA MET A 107 2.60 9.61 -12.93
C MET A 107 1.71 8.56 -12.25
N ALA A 108 0.68 8.99 -11.51
CA ALA A 108 -0.27 8.03 -10.94
C ALA A 108 -1.40 7.72 -11.95
N THR A 109 -1.87 8.72 -12.68
CA THR A 109 -3.06 8.59 -13.51
C THR A 109 -2.76 8.14 -14.94
N ASN A 110 -1.55 8.40 -15.45
CA ASN A 110 -1.11 8.13 -16.82
C ASN A 110 -2.11 8.63 -17.89
N LYS A 111 -2.92 9.67 -17.57
CA LYS A 111 -4.04 10.13 -18.42
C LYS A 111 -3.64 10.41 -19.86
N GLY A 112 -2.46 10.98 -20.11
CA GLY A 112 -1.99 11.25 -21.47
C GLY A 112 -1.74 9.97 -22.28
N ILE A 113 -1.17 8.94 -21.65
CA ILE A 113 -0.93 7.63 -22.29
C ILE A 113 -2.27 6.96 -22.55
N VAL A 114 -3.11 6.85 -21.52
CA VAL A 114 -4.41 6.18 -21.60
C VAL A 114 -5.30 6.85 -22.65
N ASN A 115 -5.39 8.18 -22.65
CA ASN A 115 -6.19 8.92 -23.64
C ASN A 115 -5.68 8.75 -25.07
N THR A 116 -4.37 8.61 -25.27
CA THR A 116 -3.81 8.32 -26.59
C THR A 116 -4.22 6.93 -27.08
N LEU A 117 -4.19 5.92 -26.21
CA LEU A 117 -4.62 4.56 -26.57
C LEU A 117 -6.12 4.53 -26.89
N TYR A 118 -6.92 5.22 -26.08
CA TYR A 118 -8.34 5.43 -26.34
C TYR A 118 -8.61 6.09 -27.69
N TYR A 119 -7.91 7.18 -28.01
CA TYR A 119 -8.06 7.87 -29.30
C TYR A 119 -7.77 6.97 -30.52
N HIS A 120 -6.83 6.04 -30.39
CA HIS A 120 -6.41 5.19 -31.50
C HIS A 120 -7.22 3.90 -31.64
N TRP A 121 -7.75 3.34 -30.55
CA TRP A 121 -8.30 1.99 -30.54
C TRP A 121 -9.74 1.87 -30.08
N GLU A 122 -10.36 2.94 -29.57
CA GLU A 122 -11.74 2.90 -29.07
C GLU A 122 -12.63 3.92 -29.80
N THR A 123 -13.91 3.57 -29.92
CA THR A 123 -14.97 4.47 -30.37
C THR A 123 -15.60 5.22 -29.19
N ASP A 124 -16.30 6.33 -29.46
CA ASP A 124 -16.99 7.12 -28.42
C ASP A 124 -17.97 6.28 -27.56
N GLU A 125 -18.60 5.26 -28.17
CA GLU A 125 -19.49 4.32 -27.47
C GLU A 125 -18.72 3.43 -26.47
N GLN A 126 -17.53 2.97 -26.84
CA GLN A 126 -16.65 2.19 -25.97
C GLN A 126 -16.05 3.04 -24.84
N LEU A 127 -15.73 4.31 -25.12
CA LEU A 127 -15.23 5.27 -24.12
C LEU A 127 -16.25 5.62 -23.03
N ALA A 128 -17.55 5.52 -23.33
CA ALA A 128 -18.61 5.75 -22.35
C ALA A 128 -18.73 4.61 -21.31
N ALA A 129 -18.20 3.41 -21.60
CA ALA A 129 -18.40 2.20 -20.80
C ALA A 129 -17.19 1.79 -19.91
N ALA A 130 -16.03 2.44 -20.06
CA ALA A 130 -14.76 1.94 -19.54
C ALA A 130 -14.41 2.45 -18.11
N PRO A 131 -13.73 1.67 -17.25
CA PRO A 131 -13.19 2.12 -15.97
C PRO A 131 -12.08 3.17 -16.16
N ARG A 132 -12.44 4.45 -16.03
CA ARG A 132 -11.56 5.61 -16.34
C ARG A 132 -10.47 5.93 -15.31
N ASP A 133 -9.92 4.93 -14.62
CA ASP A 133 -8.72 5.09 -13.79
C ASP A 133 -7.86 3.82 -13.69
N VAL A 134 -6.55 4.02 -13.48
CA VAL A 134 -5.56 2.93 -13.39
C VAL A 134 -5.89 1.92 -12.27
N PRO A 135 -6.31 2.34 -11.05
CA PRO A 135 -6.71 1.40 -10.01
C PRO A 135 -7.88 0.49 -10.43
N GLY A 136 -8.86 1.01 -11.17
CA GLY A 136 -9.99 0.26 -11.69
C GLY A 136 -9.54 -0.79 -12.70
N MET A 137 -8.66 -0.41 -13.63
CA MET A 137 -8.08 -1.32 -14.62
C MET A 137 -7.35 -2.50 -13.97
N LEU A 138 -6.58 -2.24 -12.91
CA LEU A 138 -5.83 -3.27 -12.17
C LEU A 138 -6.70 -4.18 -11.29
N ARG A 139 -7.94 -3.78 -10.94
CA ARG A 139 -8.84 -4.58 -10.10
C ARG A 139 -9.82 -5.42 -10.89
N ASN A 140 -10.10 -5.08 -12.15
CA ASN A 140 -11.18 -5.67 -12.92
C ASN A 140 -10.74 -6.04 -14.34
N GLU A 141 -9.90 -7.07 -14.42
CA GLU A 141 -9.33 -7.56 -15.68
C GLU A 141 -10.40 -8.15 -16.63
N GLU A 142 -11.57 -8.55 -16.12
CA GLU A 142 -12.63 -9.19 -16.90
C GLU A 142 -13.45 -8.20 -17.75
N ARG A 143 -13.25 -6.89 -17.58
CA ARG A 143 -14.03 -5.83 -18.27
C ARG A 143 -13.16 -4.71 -18.82
N LEU A 144 -11.97 -5.05 -19.32
CA LEU A 144 -11.09 -4.07 -19.95
C LEU A 144 -11.42 -3.93 -21.44
N SER A 145 -11.43 -2.69 -21.92
CA SER A 145 -11.35 -2.41 -23.36
C SER A 145 -9.99 -2.84 -23.92
N LEU A 146 -9.81 -2.83 -25.25
CA LEU A 146 -8.52 -3.18 -25.85
C LEU A 146 -7.41 -2.21 -25.41
N ALA A 147 -7.72 -0.91 -25.37
CA ALA A 147 -6.81 0.11 -24.86
C ALA A 147 -6.43 -0.10 -23.39
N GLU A 148 -7.40 -0.46 -22.55
CA GLU A 148 -7.17 -0.68 -21.12
C GLU A 148 -6.40 -1.96 -20.86
N ASP A 149 -6.72 -3.03 -21.57
CA ASP A 149 -6.02 -4.32 -21.46
C ASP A 149 -4.55 -4.17 -21.84
N GLN A 150 -4.29 -3.47 -22.96
CA GLN A 150 -2.93 -3.17 -23.37
C GLN A 150 -2.21 -2.30 -22.35
N PHE A 151 -2.83 -1.23 -21.85
CA PHE A 151 -2.23 -0.37 -20.84
C PHE A 151 -1.94 -1.13 -19.54
N ALA A 152 -2.90 -1.94 -19.07
CA ALA A 152 -2.79 -2.68 -17.83
C ALA A 152 -1.60 -3.66 -17.88
N LYS A 153 -1.50 -4.43 -18.97
CA LYS A 153 -0.45 -5.45 -19.15
C LYS A 153 0.92 -4.84 -19.42
N MET A 154 1.00 -3.80 -20.24
CA MET A 154 2.29 -3.26 -20.70
C MET A 154 2.87 -2.17 -19.79
N CYS A 155 2.01 -1.44 -19.08
CA CYS A 155 2.44 -0.28 -18.29
C CYS A 155 2.06 -0.43 -16.83
N ALA A 156 0.77 -0.62 -16.54
CA ALA A 156 0.28 -0.59 -15.16
C ALA A 156 0.84 -1.75 -14.31
N SER A 157 1.17 -2.88 -14.92
CA SER A 157 1.81 -4.05 -14.29
C SER A 157 3.16 -3.76 -13.62
N CYS A 158 3.80 -2.63 -13.94
CA CYS A 158 5.04 -2.16 -13.32
C CYS A 158 4.96 -0.72 -12.77
N HIS A 159 3.83 -0.04 -12.92
CA HIS A 159 3.70 1.38 -12.55
C HIS A 159 3.24 1.58 -11.08
N LEU A 160 3.15 2.84 -10.63
CA LEU A 160 2.97 3.22 -9.21
C LEU A 160 1.83 2.51 -8.45
N TRP A 161 0.74 2.13 -9.13
CA TRP A 161 -0.40 1.45 -8.50
C TRP A 161 -0.22 -0.05 -8.30
N LYS A 162 0.78 -0.66 -8.95
CA LYS A 162 1.14 -2.05 -8.74
C LYS A 162 1.83 -2.19 -7.38
N GLY A 163 1.43 -3.22 -6.62
CA GLY A 163 2.10 -3.59 -5.39
C GLY A 163 3.55 -4.00 -5.65
N ARG A 164 4.47 -3.55 -4.81
CA ARG A 164 5.89 -3.85 -4.97
C ARG A 164 6.17 -5.25 -4.40
N GLU A 165 5.83 -6.26 -5.20
CA GLU A 165 5.83 -7.69 -4.85
C GLU A 165 6.34 -8.53 -6.04
N GLY A 166 6.87 -9.73 -5.76
CA GLY A 166 7.37 -10.68 -6.76
C GLY A 166 8.89 -10.72 -6.88
N GLU A 167 9.40 -11.56 -7.79
CA GLU A 167 10.84 -11.76 -7.99
C GLU A 167 11.41 -10.91 -9.13
N GLY A 168 12.74 -10.74 -9.09
CA GLY A 168 13.49 -10.06 -10.14
C GLY A 168 13.05 -8.61 -10.35
N GLU A 169 13.13 -8.17 -11.60
CA GLU A 169 12.83 -6.79 -12.00
C GLU A 169 11.40 -6.37 -11.63
N ILE A 170 10.42 -7.26 -11.77
CA ILE A 170 9.01 -6.98 -11.45
C ILE A 170 8.83 -6.68 -9.97
N GLY A 171 9.55 -7.39 -9.10
CA GLY A 171 9.56 -7.16 -7.64
C GLY A 171 10.11 -5.78 -7.24
N LEU A 172 10.89 -5.14 -8.11
CA LEU A 172 11.48 -3.81 -7.86
C LEU A 172 10.59 -2.66 -8.38
N ARG A 173 9.47 -2.97 -9.04
CA ARG A 173 8.59 -1.98 -9.68
C ARG A 173 7.28 -1.78 -8.92
N GLY A 174 6.71 -0.59 -9.03
CA GLY A 174 5.53 -0.17 -8.30
C GLY A 174 5.80 0.25 -6.85
N GLY A 175 4.75 0.25 -6.02
CA GLY A 175 4.83 0.58 -4.59
C GLY A 175 4.57 2.03 -4.22
N GLY A 176 4.02 2.83 -5.15
CA GLY A 176 3.65 4.21 -4.86
C GLY A 176 4.80 5.08 -4.39
N CYS A 177 4.71 5.60 -3.18
CA CYS A 177 5.74 6.42 -2.54
C CYS A 177 7.08 5.66 -2.48
N SER A 178 7.04 4.35 -2.23
CA SER A 178 8.26 3.53 -2.13
C SER A 178 8.98 3.36 -3.46
N ALA A 179 8.35 3.69 -4.59
CA ALA A 179 9.00 3.63 -5.90
C ALA A 179 10.11 4.69 -6.05
N CYS A 180 10.06 5.76 -5.25
CA CYS A 180 11.03 6.86 -5.29
C CYS A 180 11.68 7.14 -3.93
N HIS A 181 10.95 7.00 -2.83
CA HIS A 181 11.41 7.42 -1.51
C HIS A 181 12.09 6.31 -0.69
N VAL A 182 12.06 5.06 -1.15
CA VAL A 182 12.71 3.95 -0.44
C VAL A 182 14.03 3.63 -1.13
N VAL A 183 15.12 3.81 -0.39
CA VAL A 183 16.48 3.60 -0.88
C VAL A 183 16.72 2.10 -1.04
N GLU A 184 16.89 1.65 -2.28
CA GLU A 184 17.31 0.28 -2.52
C GLU A 184 18.80 0.10 -2.29
N LYS A 185 19.17 -1.06 -1.72
CA LYS A 185 20.54 -1.55 -1.66
C LYS A 185 21.17 -1.50 -3.07
N GLY A 186 22.12 -0.59 -3.29
CA GLY A 186 22.80 -0.39 -4.58
C GLY A 186 22.66 1.01 -5.19
N ARG A 187 21.72 1.85 -4.71
CA ARG A 187 21.60 3.28 -5.08
C ARG A 187 22.34 4.23 -4.14
N THR A 188 23.00 3.67 -3.12
CA THR A 188 23.79 4.41 -2.12
C THR A 188 25.13 4.93 -2.66
N GLN A 189 25.42 4.71 -3.94
CA GLN A 189 26.64 5.24 -4.58
C GLN A 189 26.58 6.75 -4.77
N ASP A 190 25.37 7.32 -4.86
CA ASP A 190 25.14 8.75 -5.11
C ASP A 190 25.06 9.57 -3.81
N ASP A 191 24.77 8.91 -2.67
CA ASP A 191 24.79 9.53 -1.34
C ASP A 191 25.24 8.51 -0.27
N PRO A 192 26.50 8.61 0.22
CA PRO A 192 27.03 7.74 1.28
C PRO A 192 26.26 7.82 2.59
N THR A 193 25.53 8.91 2.85
CA THR A 193 24.73 9.06 4.08
C THR A 193 23.51 8.14 4.09
N LEU A 194 23.08 7.65 2.92
CA LEU A 194 21.98 6.70 2.79
C LEU A 194 22.42 5.23 2.93
N ALA A 195 23.73 4.96 2.98
CA ALA A 195 24.27 3.60 3.06
C ALA A 195 23.96 2.87 4.37
N SER A 196 23.65 3.61 5.45
CA SER A 196 23.31 3.07 6.77
C SER A 196 21.83 2.73 6.96
N PHE A 197 20.95 3.16 6.06
CA PHE A 197 19.49 2.97 6.18
C PHE A 197 19.04 1.75 5.39
N THR A 198 19.34 0.57 5.92
CA THR A 198 18.89 -0.72 5.37
C THR A 198 17.66 -1.23 6.11
N HIS A 199 16.56 -0.48 6.10
CA HIS A 199 15.29 -1.03 6.56
C HIS A 199 14.96 -2.26 5.71
N SER A 200 14.34 -3.27 6.34
CA SER A 200 13.95 -4.49 5.63
C SER A 200 13.21 -4.09 4.36
N ARG A 201 13.65 -4.60 3.20
CA ARG A 201 13.12 -4.16 1.90
C ARG A 201 11.60 -4.20 1.97
N LEU A 202 10.97 -3.03 1.89
CA LEU A 202 9.53 -2.84 2.00
C LEU A 202 8.72 -3.57 0.91
N SER A 203 9.39 -4.37 0.08
CA SER A 203 8.84 -4.85 -1.18
C SER A 203 9.35 -6.18 -1.71
N ILE A 204 9.95 -7.04 -0.90
CA ILE A 204 10.24 -8.39 -1.38
C ILE A 204 10.20 -9.37 -0.22
N ARG A 205 9.30 -10.34 -0.33
CA ARG A 205 9.66 -11.72 -0.03
C ARG A 205 10.23 -12.31 -1.30
#